data_AF-A0A9N9RGC0-F1
#
_entry.id   AF-A0A9N9RGC0-F1
#
_cell.length_a   1.000
_cell.length_b   1.000
_cell.length_c   1.000
_cell.angle_alpha   90.00
_cell.angle_beta   90.00
_cell.angle_gamma   90.00
#
_symmetry.space_group_name_H-M   'P 1'
#
loop_
_entity.id
_entity.type
_entity.pdbx_description
1 polymer ?
#
loop_
_entity_poly.entity_id
_entity_poly.type
_entity_poly.pdbx_seq_one_letter_code
_entity_poly.pdbx_strand_id
1 'polypeptide(L)'
;MSTCDTEIEDINNVDITLMTLRKPTELKKVIDSIPKPERAVPKNGLPLWYRLGLECKLPVPKMPVGKILFARGRIGEDVRRVGLGGTGPQPTFDLTDPYCNNVSYDYVPMHDPHLAHHFAQKSVRNRMKELGFCTKDGRAVCSLKEFNQYRKYLYNQFMDRIHQEMKKLDERARDDLTLKRVEVDVARRLQIFTKAERAREHLEKAAQEHADEWAEKKRL
;
A
#
# COMPACT_ATOMS: atom_id res chain seq x y z
N MET A 1 -44.93 11.45 29.29
CA MET A 1 -44.31 10.11 29.24
C MET A 1 -44.33 9.66 27.79
N SER A 2 -43.19 9.63 27.11
CA SER A 2 -42.98 8.91 25.85
C SER A 2 -41.48 8.72 25.67
N THR A 3 -40.92 7.87 26.52
CA THR A 3 -39.67 7.16 26.25
C THR A 3 -40.11 5.86 25.58
N CYS A 4 -39.70 5.57 24.34
CA CYS A 4 -39.51 4.19 23.81
C CYS A 4 -39.26 4.09 22.29
N ASP A 5 -39.34 5.16 21.48
CA ASP A 5 -39.27 4.97 20.02
C ASP A 5 -37.85 5.06 19.41
N THR A 6 -36.84 5.49 20.17
CA THR A 6 -35.48 5.68 19.63
C THR A 6 -34.64 4.40 19.56
N GLU A 7 -34.98 3.36 20.32
CA GLU A 7 -34.15 2.14 20.38
C GLU A 7 -34.39 1.23 19.16
N ILE A 8 -35.58 1.25 18.56
CA ILE A 8 -35.98 0.32 17.50
C ILE A 8 -35.40 0.75 16.13
N GLU A 9 -35.28 2.05 15.87
CA GLU A 9 -34.69 2.56 14.62
C GLU A 9 -33.17 2.28 14.54
N ASP A 10 -32.47 2.33 15.67
CA ASP A 10 -31.04 2.04 15.75
C ASP A 10 -30.74 0.54 15.57
N ILE A 11 -31.57 -0.35 16.14
CA ILE A 11 -31.40 -1.81 16.00
C ILE A 11 -31.63 -2.25 14.54
N ASN A 12 -32.67 -1.72 13.88
CA ASN A 12 -32.94 -2.01 12.48
C ASN A 12 -31.82 -1.52 11.55
N ASN A 13 -31.18 -0.39 11.86
CA ASN A 13 -30.02 0.12 11.12
C ASN A 13 -28.78 -0.78 11.30
N VAL A 14 -28.56 -1.31 12.51
CA VAL A 14 -27.48 -2.28 12.79
C VAL A 14 -27.70 -3.58 12.03
N ASP A 15 -28.94 -4.06 11.92
CA ASP A 15 -29.24 -5.33 11.25
C ASP A 15 -29.14 -5.21 9.71
N ILE A 16 -29.61 -4.08 9.15
CA ILE A 16 -29.44 -3.77 7.72
C ILE A 16 -27.96 -3.56 7.36
N THR A 17 -27.17 -2.94 8.26
CA THR A 17 -25.73 -2.80 8.04
C THR A 17 -25.01 -4.15 8.15
N LEU A 18 -25.37 -5.02 9.09
CA LEU A 18 -24.80 -6.37 9.24
C LEU A 18 -25.10 -7.26 8.02
N MET A 19 -26.33 -7.20 7.50
CA MET A 19 -26.79 -7.96 6.32
C MET A 19 -26.18 -7.47 4.99
N THR A 20 -25.60 -6.27 4.96
CA THR A 20 -24.94 -5.69 3.76
C THR A 20 -23.41 -5.74 3.82
N LEU A 21 -22.82 -6.25 4.91
CA LEU A 21 -21.38 -6.48 5.03
C LEU A 21 -20.91 -7.57 4.06
N ARG A 22 -20.58 -7.17 2.84
CA ARG A 22 -19.77 -8.00 1.94
C ARG A 22 -18.43 -8.29 2.61
N LYS A 23 -18.00 -9.56 2.61
CA LYS A 23 -16.65 -9.95 3.02
C LYS A 23 -15.66 -8.97 2.37
N PRO A 24 -14.79 -8.30 3.15
CA PRO A 24 -13.86 -7.34 2.58
C PRO A 24 -13.00 -8.08 1.55
N THR A 25 -13.02 -7.60 0.31
CA THR A 25 -12.18 -8.11 -0.76
C THR A 25 -10.72 -8.03 -0.32
N GLU A 26 -9.87 -8.92 -0.84
CA GLU A 26 -8.42 -8.86 -0.57
C GLU A 26 -7.84 -7.46 -0.84
N LEU A 27 -8.39 -6.76 -1.84
CA LEU A 27 -8.10 -5.35 -2.11
C LEU A 27 -8.37 -4.42 -0.91
N LYS A 28 -9.51 -4.57 -0.23
CA LYS A 28 -9.84 -3.74 0.94
C LYS A 28 -8.89 -4.02 2.11
N LYS A 29 -8.50 -5.28 2.31
CA LYS A 29 -7.51 -5.65 3.34
C LYS A 29 -6.14 -5.01 3.06
N VAL A 30 -5.72 -4.95 1.80
CA VAL A 30 -4.48 -4.29 1.37
C VAL A 30 -4.58 -2.76 1.49
N ILE A 31 -5.73 -2.17 1.18
CA ILE A 31 -5.95 -0.73 1.33
C ILE A 31 -5.94 -0.33 2.81
N ASP A 32 -6.59 -1.10 3.67
CA ASP A 32 -6.67 -0.82 5.12
C ASP A 32 -5.33 -1.05 5.84
N SER A 33 -4.45 -1.90 5.29
CA SER A 33 -3.11 -2.13 5.87
C SER A 33 -2.13 -0.99 5.58
N ILE A 34 -2.36 -0.22 4.50
CA ILE A 34 -1.49 0.90 4.15
C ILE A 34 -2.01 2.17 4.86
N PRO A 35 -1.21 2.79 5.74
CA PRO A 35 -1.66 3.99 6.43
C PRO A 35 -1.89 5.11 5.41
N LYS A 36 -3.03 5.80 5.55
CA LYS A 36 -3.33 7.00 4.75
C LYS A 36 -2.22 8.04 4.98
N PRO A 37 -1.74 8.72 3.93
CA PRO A 37 -0.69 9.70 4.07
C PRO A 37 -1.12 10.81 5.02
N GLU A 38 -0.31 11.04 6.06
CA GLU A 38 -0.50 12.15 6.98
C GLU A 38 -0.43 13.48 6.20
N ARG A 39 -1.14 14.51 6.68
CA ARG A 39 -1.17 15.89 6.12
C ARG A 39 -2.06 16.09 4.88
N ALA A 40 -2.87 15.10 4.50
CA ALA A 40 -3.85 15.24 3.42
C ALA A 40 -5.00 16.23 3.70
N VAL A 41 -5.26 16.52 4.97
CA VAL A 41 -6.32 17.44 5.42
C VAL A 41 -5.67 18.60 6.19
N PRO A 42 -6.08 19.86 5.95
CA PRO A 42 -5.64 21.00 6.74
C PRO A 42 -5.97 20.81 8.23
N LYS A 43 -5.13 21.34 9.14
CA LYS A 43 -5.35 21.20 10.60
C LYS A 43 -6.69 21.80 11.07
N ASN A 44 -7.11 22.90 10.46
CA ASN A 44 -8.39 23.58 10.74
C ASN A 44 -9.47 23.16 9.71
N GLY A 45 -9.39 21.92 9.22
CA GLY A 45 -10.28 21.42 8.18
C GLY A 45 -11.68 21.09 8.71
N LEU A 46 -12.67 21.13 7.82
CA LEU A 46 -14.03 20.68 8.14
C LEU A 46 -14.03 19.16 8.41
N PRO A 47 -14.84 18.65 9.36
CA PRO A 47 -14.94 17.21 9.65
C PRO A 47 -15.22 16.35 8.41
N LEU A 48 -16.02 16.86 7.48
CA LEU A 48 -16.34 16.19 6.22
C LEU A 48 -15.10 15.88 5.36
N TRP A 49 -14.06 16.72 5.45
CA TRP A 49 -12.84 16.56 4.65
C TRP A 49 -11.99 15.37 5.07
N TYR A 50 -12.17 14.85 6.28
CA TYR A 50 -11.50 13.63 6.76
C TYR A 50 -12.16 12.35 6.20
N ARG A 51 -13.46 12.41 5.89
CA ARG A 51 -14.19 11.31 5.25
C ARG A 51 -14.03 11.30 3.73
N LEU A 52 -13.67 12.45 3.14
CA LEU A 52 -13.48 12.59 1.71
C LEU A 52 -12.19 11.91 1.25
N GLY A 53 -12.28 11.13 0.17
CA GLY A 53 -11.12 10.52 -0.48
C GLY A 53 -10.12 11.56 -1.00
N LEU A 54 -8.86 11.15 -1.13
CA LEU A 54 -7.75 12.01 -1.54
C LEU A 54 -7.87 12.44 -3.02
N GLU A 55 -8.58 11.65 -3.82
CA GLU A 55 -8.89 11.88 -5.23
C GLU A 55 -9.84 13.05 -5.47
N CYS A 56 -10.70 13.35 -4.49
CA CYS A 56 -11.68 14.41 -4.59
C CYS A 56 -11.07 15.77 -4.24
N LYS A 57 -11.39 16.79 -5.04
CA LYS A 57 -11.09 18.20 -4.72
C LYS A 57 -11.81 18.60 -3.44
N LEU A 58 -11.18 19.41 -2.60
CA LEU A 58 -11.84 19.92 -1.40
C LEU A 58 -12.98 20.87 -1.78
N PRO A 59 -14.23 20.60 -1.38
CA PRO A 59 -15.30 21.58 -1.50
C PRO A 59 -15.04 22.65 -0.45
N VAL A 60 -14.69 23.86 -0.90
CA VAL A 60 -14.49 25.02 -0.03
C VAL A 60 -15.72 25.92 -0.19
N PRO A 61 -16.63 25.97 0.81
CA PRO A 61 -17.70 26.95 0.82
C PRO A 61 -17.11 28.37 0.82
N LYS A 62 -17.90 29.38 0.44
CA LYS A 62 -17.45 30.79 0.55
C LYS A 62 -17.22 31.13 2.03
N MET A 63 -15.97 31.02 2.46
CA MET A 63 -15.54 31.28 3.83
C MET A 63 -14.81 32.63 3.92
N PRO A 64 -14.88 33.32 5.06
CA PRO A 64 -14.10 34.54 5.26
C PRO A 64 -12.60 34.22 5.14
N VAL A 65 -11.89 35.12 4.47
CA VAL A 65 -10.48 34.99 4.14
C VAL A 65 -9.66 34.81 5.44
N GLY A 66 -8.81 33.79 5.47
CA GLY A 66 -7.87 33.56 6.58
C GLY A 66 -8.30 32.57 7.67
N LYS A 67 -9.53 32.04 7.67
CA LYS A 67 -9.93 31.01 8.66
C LYS A 67 -9.29 29.64 8.40
N ILE A 68 -9.14 29.27 7.13
CA ILE A 68 -8.50 28.01 6.72
C ILE A 68 -7.15 28.32 6.10
N LEU A 69 -6.11 27.83 6.74
CA LEU A 69 -4.75 27.89 6.24
C LEU A 69 -4.43 26.57 5.54
N PHE A 70 -4.30 26.63 4.21
CA PHE A 70 -3.75 25.53 3.45
C PHE A 70 -2.24 25.57 3.58
N ALA A 71 -1.64 24.46 3.98
CA ALA A 71 -0.21 24.35 4.09
C ALA A 71 0.22 22.96 3.63
N ARG A 72 1.33 22.91 2.89
CA ARG A 72 1.97 21.66 2.47
C ARG A 72 3.36 21.60 3.11
N GLY A 73 3.72 20.47 3.73
CA GLY A 73 5.05 20.25 4.34
C GLY A 73 5.54 21.33 5.33
N ARG A 74 6.80 21.21 5.74
CA ARG A 74 7.57 22.29 6.39
C ARG A 74 8.34 23.11 5.34
N ILE A 75 8.73 24.33 5.70
CA ILE A 75 9.61 25.14 4.85
C ILE A 75 10.98 24.46 4.74
N GLY A 76 11.54 24.42 3.52
CA GLY A 76 12.78 23.73 3.21
C GLY A 76 12.68 22.20 3.25
N GLU A 77 11.45 21.67 3.39
CA GLU A 77 11.18 20.24 3.32
C GLU A 77 10.76 19.90 1.89
N ASP A 78 11.37 18.88 1.27
CA ASP A 78 10.90 18.37 -0.01
C ASP A 78 9.58 17.62 0.20
N VAL A 79 8.49 18.30 -0.12
CA VAL A 79 7.12 17.78 -0.02
C VAL A 79 6.91 16.47 -0.79
N ARG A 80 7.71 16.23 -1.84
CA ARG A 80 7.66 14.99 -2.64
C ARG A 80 8.43 13.82 -1.99
N ARG A 81 9.33 14.09 -1.05
CA ARG A 81 10.03 13.03 -0.30
C ARG A 81 9.37 12.70 1.03
N VAL A 82 8.53 13.59 1.54
CA VAL A 82 8.00 13.52 2.92
C VAL A 82 6.78 12.60 3.07
N GLY A 83 6.11 12.22 1.97
CA GLY A 83 4.86 11.44 2.02
C GLY A 83 4.95 10.04 2.63
N LEU A 84 6.15 9.56 2.99
CA LEU A 84 6.37 8.16 3.38
C LEU A 84 6.97 7.92 4.77
N GLY A 85 7.31 8.94 5.54
CA GLY A 85 8.20 8.73 6.68
C GLY A 85 9.61 8.30 6.23
N GLY A 86 10.58 8.33 7.13
CA GLY A 86 12.00 8.14 6.80
C GLY A 86 12.36 6.76 6.19
N THR A 87 11.43 5.82 6.14
CA THR A 87 11.60 4.45 5.64
C THR A 87 10.95 4.20 4.28
N GLY A 88 10.43 5.25 3.64
CA GLY A 88 9.81 5.14 2.32
C GLY A 88 10.79 4.91 1.17
N PRO A 89 10.40 4.17 0.11
CA PRO A 89 11.09 4.28 -1.18
C PRO A 89 11.25 5.76 -1.57
N GLN A 90 12.50 6.13 -1.85
CA GLN A 90 12.81 7.44 -2.43
C GLN A 90 12.03 7.58 -3.73
N PRO A 91 11.44 8.74 -4.02
CA PRO A 91 10.76 8.95 -5.29
C PRO A 91 11.77 8.71 -6.42
N THR A 92 11.61 7.59 -7.12
CA THR A 92 12.39 7.24 -8.30
C THR A 92 11.87 8.02 -9.49
N PHE A 93 12.69 8.16 -10.53
CA PHE A 93 12.23 8.77 -11.77
C PHE A 93 11.11 7.92 -12.37
N ASP A 94 9.89 8.45 -12.35
CA ASP A 94 8.72 7.76 -12.88
C ASP A 94 8.58 8.04 -14.37
N LEU A 95 8.85 7.01 -15.18
CA LEU A 95 8.73 7.05 -16.64
C LEU A 95 7.28 6.84 -17.13
N THR A 96 6.33 6.56 -16.23
CA THR A 96 4.94 6.28 -16.63
C THR A 96 4.18 7.54 -17.07
N ASP A 97 4.62 8.72 -16.63
CA ASP A 97 4.01 10.01 -16.98
C ASP A 97 5.03 10.98 -17.61
N PRO A 98 5.41 10.77 -18.88
CA PRO A 98 6.42 11.59 -19.56
C PRO A 98 6.04 13.06 -19.69
N TYR A 99 4.73 13.38 -19.64
CA TYR A 99 4.22 14.75 -19.76
C TYR A 99 3.85 15.37 -18.40
N CYS A 100 4.10 14.67 -17.28
CA CYS A 100 3.87 15.18 -15.93
C CYS A 100 2.41 15.66 -15.67
N ASN A 101 1.43 15.02 -16.31
CA ASN A 101 0.00 15.35 -16.15
C ASN A 101 -0.52 15.04 -14.74
N ASN A 102 0.14 14.12 -14.04
CA ASN A 102 -0.21 13.71 -12.70
C ASN A 102 0.25 14.71 -11.65
N VAL A 103 1.43 15.32 -11.84
CA VAL A 103 2.07 16.21 -10.87
C VAL A 103 2.82 17.33 -11.60
N SER A 104 2.41 18.58 -11.40
CA SER A 104 3.14 19.74 -11.96
C SER A 104 4.50 19.92 -11.27
N TYR A 105 5.60 19.97 -12.03
CA TYR A 105 6.98 20.16 -11.53
C TYR A 105 7.39 21.62 -11.37
N ASP A 106 6.42 22.52 -11.14
CA ASP A 106 6.71 23.93 -10.90
C ASP A 106 7.67 24.08 -9.72
N TYR A 107 8.78 24.80 -9.94
CA TYR A 107 9.75 25.07 -8.90
C TYR A 107 9.15 26.01 -7.86
N VAL A 108 9.16 25.58 -6.59
CA VAL A 108 8.70 26.40 -5.47
C VAL A 108 9.83 26.54 -4.44
N PRO A 109 10.43 27.75 -4.31
CA PRO A 109 11.58 27.97 -3.43
C PRO A 109 11.35 27.55 -1.98
N MET A 110 10.10 27.69 -1.51
CA MET A 110 9.72 27.39 -0.12
C MET A 110 9.84 25.91 0.26
N HIS A 111 9.93 25.02 -0.74
CA HIS A 111 10.11 23.58 -0.57
C HIS A 111 11.47 23.07 -1.02
N ASP A 112 12.37 23.98 -1.38
CA ASP A 112 13.71 23.58 -1.79
C ASP A 112 14.55 23.19 -0.56
N PRO A 113 15.04 21.95 -0.49
CA PRO A 113 15.92 21.47 0.57
C PRO A 113 17.22 22.27 0.69
N HIS A 114 17.74 22.80 -0.41
CA HIS A 114 19.00 23.55 -0.41
C HIS A 114 18.82 24.94 0.22
N LEU A 115 17.60 25.48 0.16
CA LEU A 115 17.25 26.73 0.84
C LEU A 115 16.85 26.51 2.30
N ALA A 116 16.81 25.27 2.81
CA ALA A 116 16.42 24.99 4.19
C ALA A 116 17.30 25.72 5.21
N HIS A 117 18.62 25.80 4.98
CA HIS A 117 19.54 26.53 5.85
C HIS A 117 19.25 28.03 5.85
N HIS A 118 18.92 28.61 4.70
CA HIS A 118 18.53 30.01 4.59
C HIS A 118 17.23 30.29 5.37
N PHE A 119 16.24 29.42 5.26
CA PHE A 119 14.97 29.56 6.00
C PHE A 119 15.07 29.22 7.48
N ALA A 120 16.11 28.51 7.92
CA ALA A 120 16.36 28.22 9.32
C ALA A 120 16.78 29.47 10.11
N GLN A 121 17.34 30.49 9.43
CA GLN A 121 17.73 31.75 10.06
C GLN A 121 16.52 32.48 10.66
N LYS A 122 16.65 32.92 11.92
CA LYS A 122 15.54 33.52 12.69
C LYS A 122 14.99 34.78 12.03
N SER A 123 15.85 35.63 11.48
CA SER A 123 15.47 36.87 10.77
C SER A 123 14.59 36.57 9.56
N VAL A 124 15.03 35.65 8.70
CA VAL A 124 14.30 35.20 7.51
C VAL A 124 12.98 34.55 7.89
N ARG A 125 12.99 33.67 8.90
CA ARG A 125 11.79 32.98 9.37
C ARG A 125 10.75 33.93 9.95
N ASN A 126 11.17 34.95 10.69
CA ASN A 126 10.27 35.98 11.23
C ASN A 126 9.65 36.80 10.08
N ARG A 127 10.48 37.24 9.13
CA ARG A 127 10.01 37.95 7.93
C ARG A 127 8.99 37.11 7.13
N MET A 128 9.22 35.81 6.98
CA MET A 128 8.29 34.91 6.29
C MET A 128 6.95 34.73 7.03
N LYS A 129 6.96 34.80 8.36
CA LYS A 129 5.74 34.78 9.17
C LYS A 129 4.96 36.09 9.03
N GLU A 130 5.65 37.22 9.05
CA GLU A 130 5.05 38.55 8.85
C GLU A 130 4.41 38.68 7.47
N LEU A 131 5.07 38.15 6.43
CA LEU A 131 4.56 38.14 5.07
C LEU A 131 3.46 37.08 4.82
N GLY A 132 3.16 36.21 5.79
CA GLY A 132 2.11 35.20 5.67
C GLY A 132 2.46 33.96 4.82
N PHE A 133 3.71 33.79 4.40
CA PHE A 133 4.17 32.60 3.68
C PHE A 133 4.39 31.39 4.61
N CYS A 134 4.57 31.65 5.90
CA CYS A 134 4.83 30.63 6.91
C CYS A 134 3.78 30.66 8.02
N THR A 135 3.26 29.50 8.41
CA THR A 135 2.42 29.38 9.60
C THR A 135 3.25 29.49 10.88
N LYS A 136 2.58 29.71 12.03
CA LYS A 136 3.24 29.69 13.35
C LYS A 136 4.07 28.43 13.58
N ASP A 137 3.60 27.31 13.04
CA ASP A 137 4.22 25.98 13.11
C ASP A 137 5.45 25.79 12.20
N GLY A 138 5.79 26.77 11.36
CA GLY A 138 6.87 26.62 10.38
C GLY A 138 6.47 25.93 9.08
N ARG A 139 5.16 25.84 8.77
CA ARG A 139 4.67 25.22 7.53
C ARG A 139 4.52 26.25 6.43
N ALA A 140 4.82 25.83 5.21
CA ALA A 140 4.67 26.64 4.01
C ALA A 140 3.19 26.79 3.66
N VAL A 141 2.69 28.02 3.63
CA VAL A 141 1.32 28.32 3.20
C VAL A 141 1.23 28.16 1.69
N CYS A 142 0.13 27.57 1.21
CA CYS A 142 -0.11 27.36 -0.22
C CYS A 142 -1.52 27.79 -0.63
N SER A 143 -1.72 27.95 -1.93
CA SER A 143 -3.04 28.18 -2.52
C SER A 143 -3.89 26.91 -2.53
N LEU A 144 -5.21 27.06 -2.66
CA LEU A 144 -6.13 25.92 -2.80
C LEU A 144 -5.81 25.05 -4.02
N LYS A 145 -5.35 25.67 -5.12
CA LYS A 145 -4.96 24.94 -6.35
C LYS A 145 -3.77 24.03 -6.07
N GLU A 146 -2.73 24.56 -5.43
CA GLU A 146 -1.53 23.80 -5.05
C GLU A 146 -1.85 22.73 -4.00
N PHE A 147 -2.76 23.01 -3.07
CA PHE A 147 -3.19 22.02 -2.09
C PHE A 147 -3.94 20.85 -2.73
N ASN A 148 -4.81 21.11 -3.71
CA ASN A 148 -5.49 20.07 -4.47
C ASN A 148 -4.52 19.26 -5.34
N GLN A 149 -3.51 19.90 -5.96
CA GLN A 149 -2.43 19.20 -6.66
C GLN A 149 -1.65 18.30 -5.70
N TYR A 150 -1.34 18.79 -4.49
CA TYR A 150 -0.66 18.00 -3.47
C TYR A 150 -1.51 16.81 -3.00
N ARG A 151 -2.84 16.97 -2.82
CA ARG A 151 -3.75 15.86 -2.53
C ARG A 151 -3.74 14.81 -3.64
N LYS A 152 -3.79 15.22 -4.91
CA LYS A 152 -3.68 14.31 -6.06
C LYS A 152 -2.35 13.55 -6.06
N TYR A 153 -1.25 14.23 -5.75
CA TYR A 153 0.06 13.60 -5.61
C TYR A 153 0.07 12.53 -4.50
N LEU A 154 -0.42 12.87 -3.30
CA LEU A 154 -0.53 11.92 -2.20
C LEU A 154 -1.41 10.71 -2.54
N TYR A 155 -2.49 10.92 -3.29
CA TYR A 155 -3.35 9.84 -3.79
C TYR A 155 -2.60 8.90 -4.73
N ASN A 156 -1.92 9.44 -5.74
CA ASN A 156 -1.18 8.62 -6.70
C ASN A 156 -0.12 7.78 -5.99
N GLN A 157 0.65 8.41 -5.10
CA GLN A 157 1.69 7.70 -4.34
C GLN A 157 1.13 6.62 -3.41
N PHE A 158 -0.06 6.84 -2.83
CA PHE A 158 -0.78 5.83 -2.05
C PHE A 158 -1.25 4.68 -2.95
N MET A 159 -1.76 4.97 -4.14
CA MET A 159 -2.16 3.97 -5.12
C MET A 159 -0.97 3.17 -5.66
N ASP A 160 0.17 3.79 -5.90
CA ASP A 160 1.39 3.11 -6.33
C ASP A 160 1.85 2.08 -5.30
N ARG A 161 1.76 2.42 -4.00
CA ARG A 161 2.02 1.47 -2.92
C ARG A 161 1.03 0.31 -2.90
N ILE A 162 -0.26 0.60 -3.08
CA ILE A 162 -1.28 -0.45 -3.18
C ILE A 162 -0.98 -1.39 -4.35
N HIS A 163 -0.66 -0.83 -5.53
CA HIS A 163 -0.31 -1.61 -6.71
C HIS A 163 0.95 -2.46 -6.50
N GLN A 164 1.97 -1.92 -5.81
CA GLN A 164 3.18 -2.69 -5.47
C GLN A 164 2.87 -3.85 -4.54
N GLU A 165 2.07 -3.63 -3.49
CA GLU A 165 1.69 -4.72 -2.57
C GLU A 165 0.80 -5.77 -3.25
N MET A 166 -0.13 -5.35 -4.10
CA MET A 166 -0.91 -6.27 -4.93
C MET A 166 -0.03 -7.10 -5.86
N LYS A 167 0.93 -6.47 -6.54
CA LYS A 167 1.86 -7.17 -7.42
C LYS A 167 2.68 -8.23 -6.67
N LYS A 168 3.17 -7.91 -5.47
CA LYS A 168 3.88 -8.86 -4.61
C LYS A 168 3.00 -10.03 -4.16
N LEU A 169 1.69 -9.80 -3.94
CA LEU A 169 0.76 -10.87 -3.58
C LEU A 169 0.49 -11.78 -4.78
N ASP A 170 0.31 -11.21 -5.97
CA ASP A 170 0.12 -11.96 -7.20
C ASP A 170 1.36 -12.79 -7.56
N GLU A 171 2.57 -12.24 -7.38
CA GLU A 171 3.83 -12.96 -7.56
C GLU A 171 3.93 -14.14 -6.60
N ARG A 172 3.68 -13.92 -5.30
CA ARG A 172 3.64 -15.01 -4.30
C ARG A 172 2.63 -16.11 -4.65
N ALA A 173 1.43 -15.73 -5.11
CA ALA A 173 0.42 -16.71 -5.51
C ALA A 173 0.87 -17.54 -6.73
N ARG A 174 1.59 -16.94 -7.68
CA ARG A 174 2.16 -17.66 -8.83
C ARG A 174 3.28 -18.61 -8.40
N ASP A 175 4.14 -18.15 -7.50
CA ASP A 175 5.24 -18.95 -6.97
C ASP A 175 4.70 -20.17 -6.21
N ASP A 176 3.68 -19.99 -5.36
CA ASP A 176 3.02 -21.10 -4.65
C ASP A 176 2.41 -22.13 -5.61
N LEU A 177 1.81 -21.68 -6.72
CA LEU A 177 1.28 -22.58 -7.74
C LEU A 177 2.38 -23.35 -8.47
N THR A 178 3.52 -22.72 -8.75
CA THR A 178 4.65 -23.40 -9.37
C THR A 178 5.28 -24.42 -8.43
N LEU A 179 5.46 -24.08 -7.15
CA LEU A 179 5.95 -25.00 -6.13
C LEU A 179 5.06 -26.24 -6.02
N LYS A 180 3.74 -26.08 -5.93
CA LYS A 180 2.80 -27.21 -5.90
C LYS A 180 2.90 -28.12 -7.13
N ARG A 181 3.11 -27.55 -8.32
CA ARG A 181 3.33 -28.34 -9.55
C ARG A 181 4.62 -29.15 -9.46
N VAL A 182 5.71 -28.52 -9.02
CA VAL A 182 7.01 -29.17 -8.84
C VAL A 182 6.91 -30.29 -7.80
N GLU A 183 6.23 -30.07 -6.66
CA GLU A 183 6.00 -31.09 -5.63
C GLU A 183 5.27 -32.32 -6.19
N VAL A 184 4.20 -32.11 -6.96
CA VAL A 184 3.44 -33.20 -7.59
C VAL A 184 4.31 -33.98 -8.58
N ASP A 185 5.12 -33.30 -9.38
CA ASP A 185 6.01 -33.94 -10.34
C ASP A 185 7.15 -34.73 -9.65
N VAL A 186 7.72 -34.18 -8.59
CA VAL A 186 8.73 -34.87 -7.75
C VAL A 186 8.12 -36.11 -7.11
N ALA A 187 6.93 -36.01 -6.51
CA ALA A 187 6.23 -37.14 -5.92
C ALA A 187 5.96 -38.24 -6.95
N ARG A 188 5.55 -37.88 -8.17
CA ARG A 188 5.36 -38.84 -9.28
C ARG A 188 6.67 -39.55 -9.65
N ARG A 189 7.78 -38.82 -9.76
CA ARG A 189 9.10 -39.40 -10.06
C ARG A 189 9.57 -40.36 -8.97
N LEU A 190 9.37 -39.99 -7.70
CA LEU A 190 9.70 -40.85 -6.56
C LEU A 190 8.85 -42.13 -6.57
N GLN A 191 7.57 -42.06 -6.91
CA GLN A 191 6.72 -43.24 -7.06
C GLN A 191 7.21 -44.17 -8.19
N ILE A 192 7.62 -43.61 -9.33
CA ILE A 192 8.19 -44.40 -10.44
C ILE A 192 9.50 -45.06 -9.99
N PHE A 193 10.39 -44.30 -9.34
CA PHE A 193 11.67 -44.81 -8.85
C PHE A 193 11.48 -45.95 -7.84
N THR A 194 10.63 -45.76 -6.83
CA THR A 194 10.35 -46.79 -5.82
C THR A 194 9.69 -48.04 -6.41
N LYS A 195 8.80 -47.89 -7.41
CA LYS A 195 8.23 -49.03 -8.13
C LYS A 195 9.28 -49.78 -8.94
N ALA A 196 10.21 -49.07 -9.57
CA ALA A 196 11.32 -49.65 -10.32
C ALA A 196 12.29 -50.40 -9.39
N GLU A 197 12.64 -49.86 -8.22
CA GLU A 197 13.46 -50.57 -7.23
C GLU A 197 12.79 -51.86 -6.73
N ARG A 198 11.51 -51.79 -6.33
CA ARG A 198 10.77 -52.99 -5.91
C ARG A 198 10.72 -54.07 -6.98
N ALA A 199 10.61 -53.68 -8.26
CA ALA A 199 10.64 -54.63 -9.36
C ALA A 199 12.02 -55.28 -9.54
N ARG A 200 13.11 -54.52 -9.33
CA ARG A 200 14.48 -55.05 -9.35
C ARG A 200 14.73 -56.03 -8.20
N GLU A 201 14.33 -55.68 -6.99
CA GLU A 201 14.42 -56.57 -5.82
C GLU A 201 13.65 -57.89 -6.04
N HIS A 202 12.46 -57.82 -6.63
CA HIS A 202 11.67 -59.01 -6.94
C HIS A 202 12.33 -59.89 -8.01
N LEU A 203 12.91 -59.28 -9.04
CA LEU A 203 13.68 -60.03 -10.06
C LEU A 203 14.91 -60.70 -9.46
N GLU A 204 15.61 -60.03 -8.54
CA GLU A 204 16.78 -60.57 -7.85
C GLU A 204 16.41 -61.76 -6.96
N LYS A 205 15.31 -61.67 -6.21
CA LYS A 205 14.78 -62.80 -5.43
C LYS A 205 14.39 -63.99 -6.31
N ALA A 206 13.66 -63.75 -7.38
CA ALA A 206 13.28 -64.81 -8.32
C ALA A 206 14.52 -65.48 -8.96
N ALA A 207 15.58 -64.72 -9.24
CA ALA A 207 16.84 -65.26 -9.74
C ALA A 207 17.58 -66.10 -8.68
N GLN A 208 17.55 -65.69 -7.41
CA GLN A 208 18.10 -66.46 -6.29
C GLN A 208 17.34 -67.78 -6.08
N GLU A 209 16.01 -67.73 -6.03
CA GLU A 209 15.15 -68.92 -5.90
C GLU A 209 15.41 -69.92 -7.04
N HIS A 210 15.48 -69.43 -8.28
CA HIS A 210 15.81 -70.27 -9.44
C HIS A 210 17.23 -70.86 -9.37
N ALA A 211 18.21 -70.12 -8.81
CA ALA A 211 19.56 -70.63 -8.60
C ALA A 211 19.61 -71.71 -7.52
N ASP A 212 18.86 -71.55 -6.43
CA ASP A 212 18.75 -72.51 -5.34
C ASP A 212 18.06 -73.80 -5.81
N GLU A 213 16.96 -73.70 -6.56
CA GLU A 213 16.29 -74.86 -7.18
C GLU A 213 17.23 -75.64 -8.13
N TRP A 214 18.06 -74.94 -8.90
CA TRP A 214 19.04 -75.58 -9.78
C TRP A 214 20.15 -76.26 -8.99
N ALA A 215 20.59 -75.67 -7.88
CA ALA A 215 21.57 -76.25 -6.98
C ALA A 215 21.04 -77.51 -6.27
N GLU A 216 19.77 -77.53 -5.87
CA GLU A 216 19.11 -78.72 -5.30
C GLU A 216 18.99 -79.86 -6.32
N LYS A 217 18.57 -79.56 -7.56
CA LYS A 217 18.49 -80.56 -8.64
C LYS A 217 19.84 -81.18 -9.00
N LYS A 218 20.93 -80.47 -8.79
CA LYS A 218 22.30 -80.94 -9.07
C LYS A 218 22.91 -81.74 -7.90
N ARG A 219 22.28 -81.73 -6.73
CA ARG A 219 22.69 -82.51 -5.53
C ARG A 219 22.07 -83.91 -5.48
N LEU A 220 21.07 -84.20 -6.31
CA LEU A 220 20.49 -85.53 -6.55
C LEU A 220 21.24 -86.24 -7.69
#